data_AF-A0A1F3A0G9-F1
#
_entry.id   AF-A0A1F3A0G9-F1
#
_cell.length_a   1.000
_cell.length_b   1.000
_cell.length_c   1.000
_cell.angle_alpha   90.00
_cell.angle_beta   90.00
_cell.angle_gamma   90.00
#
_symmetry.space_group_name_H-M   'P 1'
#
loop_
_entity.id
_entity.type
_entity.pdbx_description
1 polymer ?
#
loop_
_entity_poly.entity_id
_entity_poly.type
_entity_poly.pdbx_seq_one_letter_code
_entity_poly.pdbx_strand_id
1 'polypeptide(L)'
;MTRLALAGVAACGLAFSTPAAAHERGDRDSVINIGKDGDLLKQLIELDQQGIEDMRAEIAEARTEIAEAIADIEDARQEVRGVPGGRWILQIAFSSARAGASTAIDEALRDARQEIDTAERDLVVADVSDEERIETQGAINVLRTELDALEASLNDLLSALRA
;
A
#
# COMPACT_ATOMS: atom_id res chain seq x y z
N MET A 1 -23.55 9.87 14.70
CA MET A 1 -23.32 9.10 13.46
C MET A 1 -22.02 9.60 12.86
N THR A 2 -20.92 9.23 13.51
CA THR A 2 -19.56 9.58 13.13
C THR A 2 -19.18 8.62 12.01
N ARG A 3 -18.92 9.15 10.81
CA ARG A 3 -18.42 8.36 9.68
C ARG A 3 -17.06 7.79 10.11
N LEU A 4 -16.98 6.47 10.28
CA LEU A 4 -15.72 5.75 10.49
C LEU A 4 -14.93 5.89 9.19
N ALA A 5 -13.87 6.68 9.21
CA ALA A 5 -12.88 6.67 8.14
C ALA A 5 -11.88 5.58 8.49
N LEU A 6 -12.16 4.34 8.04
CA LEU A 6 -11.08 3.40 7.81
C LEU A 6 -10.22 4.07 6.75
N ALA A 7 -9.06 4.58 7.14
CA ALA A 7 -8.24 5.37 6.25
C ALA A 7 -7.63 4.45 5.19
N GLY A 8 -8.35 4.29 4.08
CA GLY A 8 -7.80 4.47 2.75
C GLY A 8 -6.40 3.95 2.58
N VAL A 9 -6.21 2.63 2.58
CA VAL A 9 -4.94 2.03 2.14
C VAL A 9 -4.93 2.06 0.62
N ALA A 10 -4.72 3.25 0.08
CA ALA A 10 -4.56 3.49 -1.34
C ALA A 10 -3.96 4.89 -1.55
N ALA A 11 -2.88 5.21 -0.85
CA ALA A 11 -2.03 6.33 -1.24
C ALA A 11 -0.71 5.75 -1.75
N CYS A 12 -0.76 5.04 -2.88
CA CYS A 12 0.40 4.95 -3.77
C CYS A 12 0.63 6.33 -4.42
N GLY A 13 0.83 7.35 -3.58
CA GLY A 13 1.38 8.63 -3.96
C GLY A 13 2.83 8.41 -4.36
N LEU A 14 3.06 7.85 -5.53
CA LEU A 14 4.31 7.99 -6.28
C LEU A 14 4.38 9.45 -6.71
N ALA A 15 4.56 10.33 -5.73
CA ALA A 15 4.92 11.72 -5.94
C ALA A 15 6.34 11.72 -6.54
N PHE A 16 6.41 11.59 -7.86
CA PHE A 16 7.58 11.96 -8.63
C PHE A 16 7.73 13.49 -8.56
N SER A 17 8.17 14.03 -7.43
CA SER A 17 8.61 15.41 -7.33
C SER A 17 9.96 15.49 -6.62
N THR A 18 11.01 15.58 -7.44
CA THR A 18 12.25 16.38 -7.28
C THR A 18 12.94 16.43 -5.89
N PRO A 19 14.27 16.19 -5.80
CA PRO A 19 15.03 16.36 -4.57
C PRO A 19 15.27 17.85 -4.29
N ALA A 20 14.27 18.53 -3.73
CA ALA A 20 14.42 19.92 -3.32
C ALA A 20 13.53 20.30 -2.13
N ALA A 21 13.42 19.44 -1.11
CA ALA A 21 12.98 19.86 0.23
C ALA A 21 13.29 18.79 1.26
N ALA A 22 14.51 18.84 1.81
CA ALA A 22 14.77 18.27 3.11
C ALA A 22 14.22 19.23 4.17
N HIS A 23 12.99 18.99 4.65
CA HIS A 23 12.61 19.45 5.98
C HIS A 23 11.56 18.53 6.61
N GLU A 24 11.77 18.28 7.90
CA GLU A 24 10.89 17.58 8.84
C GLU A 24 10.86 16.05 8.79
N ARG A 25 11.89 15.50 9.44
CA ARG A 25 11.93 14.17 10.06
C ARG A 25 10.86 14.10 11.16
N GLY A 26 9.59 13.96 10.79
CA GLY A 26 8.47 13.98 11.74
C GLY A 26 7.28 13.10 11.36
N ASP A 27 7.01 12.89 10.08
CA ASP A 27 5.89 12.06 9.62
C ASP A 27 6.33 11.39 8.33
N ARG A 28 6.84 10.16 8.44
CA ARG A 28 6.90 9.31 7.25
C ARG A 28 5.45 8.87 7.06
N ASP A 29 4.71 9.58 6.23
CA ASP A 29 3.44 9.07 5.69
C ASP A 29 3.77 7.71 5.09
N SER A 30 3.40 6.67 5.82
CA SER A 30 3.65 5.29 5.43
C SER A 30 2.79 5.03 4.20
N VAL A 31 3.44 4.57 3.11
CA VAL A 31 2.78 4.28 1.82
C VAL A 31 1.59 3.34 1.99
N ILE A 32 1.65 2.51 3.04
CA ILE A 32 0.55 1.67 3.53
C ILE A 32 0.33 2.07 4.99
N ASN A 33 -0.87 2.50 5.34
CA ASN A 33 -1.24 2.89 6.70
C ASN A 33 -2.36 1.98 7.22
N ILE A 34 -1.99 0.88 7.88
CA ILE A 34 -2.94 -0.05 8.50
C ILE A 34 -2.81 0.12 10.01
N GLY A 35 -3.78 0.82 10.61
CA GLY A 35 -3.87 1.02 12.06
C GLY A 35 -2.62 1.66 12.69
N LYS A 36 -2.53 3.00 12.67
CA LYS A 36 -1.51 3.72 13.47
C LYS A 36 -1.70 3.40 14.97
N ASP A 37 -0.57 3.25 15.68
CA ASP A 37 -0.48 3.14 17.15
C ASP A 37 -1.15 1.91 17.80
N GLY A 38 -1.25 0.78 17.08
CA GLY A 38 -1.73 -0.48 17.65
C GLY A 38 -3.25 -0.59 17.85
N ASP A 39 -4.02 0.30 17.21
CA ASP A 39 -5.49 0.29 17.29
C ASP A 39 -6.17 -0.58 16.21
N LEU A 40 -5.38 -1.34 15.43
CA LEU A 40 -5.90 -2.15 14.32
C LEU A 40 -6.95 -3.17 14.78
N LEU A 41 -6.70 -3.86 15.90
CA LEU A 41 -7.66 -4.83 16.44
C LEU A 41 -9.02 -4.17 16.74
N LYS A 42 -9.00 -3.00 17.37
CA LYS A 42 -10.22 -2.28 17.71
C LYS A 42 -10.99 -1.85 16.45
N GLN A 43 -10.27 -1.35 15.45
CA GLN A 43 -10.86 -1.00 14.16
C GLN A 43 -11.50 -2.22 13.49
N LEU A 44 -10.85 -3.39 13.57
CA LEU A 44 -11.37 -4.64 13.02
C LEU A 44 -12.59 -5.18 13.77
N ILE A 45 -12.66 -4.97 15.09
CA ILE A 45 -13.84 -5.33 15.88
C ILE A 45 -15.02 -4.42 15.54
N GLU A 46 -14.77 -3.14 15.26
CA GLU A 46 -15.80 -2.16 14.88
C GLU A 46 -16.22 -2.27 13.39
N LEU A 47 -15.52 -3.08 12.61
CA LEU A 47 -15.72 -3.24 11.17
C LEU A 47 -16.91 -4.16 10.87
N ASP A 48 -17.88 -3.63 10.14
CA ASP A 48 -18.98 -4.42 9.60
C ASP A 48 -18.66 -4.93 8.18
N GLN A 49 -19.60 -5.70 7.61
CA GLN A 49 -19.44 -6.24 6.26
C GLN A 49 -19.24 -5.12 5.21
N GLN A 50 -19.90 -3.96 5.38
CA GLN A 50 -19.76 -2.84 4.45
C GLN A 50 -18.34 -2.27 4.52
N GLY A 51 -17.78 -2.08 5.71
CA GLY A 51 -16.41 -1.60 5.86
C GLY A 51 -15.38 -2.56 5.27
N ILE A 52 -15.61 -3.88 5.31
CA ILE A 52 -14.76 -4.87 4.63
C ILE A 52 -14.85 -4.71 3.11
N GLU A 53 -16.05 -4.48 2.57
CA GLU A 53 -16.24 -4.26 1.13
C GLU A 53 -15.60 -2.95 0.66
N ASP A 54 -15.72 -1.88 1.45
CA ASP A 54 -15.09 -0.59 1.17
C ASP A 54 -13.56 -0.72 1.15
N MET A 55 -12.98 -1.42 2.13
CA MET A 55 -11.54 -1.70 2.19
C MET A 55 -11.04 -2.49 0.97
N ARG A 56 -11.80 -3.51 0.52
CA ARG A 56 -11.48 -4.25 -0.71
C ARG A 56 -11.53 -3.35 -1.93
N ALA A 57 -12.51 -2.44 -2.00
CA ALA A 57 -12.64 -1.52 -3.11
C ALA A 57 -11.45 -0.56 -3.18
N GLU A 58 -11.01 -0.01 -2.03
CA GLU A 58 -9.82 0.85 -1.96
C GLU A 58 -8.56 0.13 -2.42
N ILE A 59 -8.33 -1.12 -1.98
CA ILE A 59 -7.16 -1.88 -2.42
C ILE A 59 -7.25 -2.23 -3.92
N ALA A 60 -8.45 -2.51 -4.44
CA ALA A 60 -8.66 -2.72 -5.87
C ALA A 60 -8.39 -1.45 -6.70
N GLU A 61 -8.76 -0.28 -6.18
CA GLU A 61 -8.44 1.02 -6.78
C GLU A 61 -6.93 1.27 -6.81
N ALA A 62 -6.23 1.07 -5.68
CA ALA A 62 -4.78 1.18 -5.61
C ALA A 62 -4.07 0.28 -6.65
N ARG A 63 -4.55 -0.95 -6.82
CA ARG A 63 -4.03 -1.89 -7.83
C ARG A 63 -4.30 -1.42 -9.26
N THR A 64 -5.41 -0.72 -9.49
CA THR A 64 -5.72 -0.11 -10.78
C THR A 64 -4.77 1.04 -11.09
N GLU A 65 -4.52 1.93 -10.13
CA GLU A 65 -3.54 3.02 -10.26
C GLU A 65 -2.13 2.49 -10.54
N ILE A 66 -1.73 1.40 -9.87
CA ILE A 66 -0.45 0.74 -10.13
C ILE A 66 -0.37 0.22 -11.58
N ALA A 67 -1.46 -0.36 -12.10
CA ALA A 67 -1.52 -0.83 -13.48
C ALA A 67 -1.42 0.32 -14.50
N GLU A 68 -2.06 1.45 -14.22
CA GLU A 68 -1.93 2.68 -15.03
C GLU A 68 -0.50 3.22 -15.01
N ALA A 69 0.16 3.28 -13.85
CA ALA A 69 1.56 3.69 -13.74
C ALA A 69 2.51 2.78 -14.54
N ILE A 70 2.23 1.47 -14.59
CA ILE A 70 2.98 0.53 -15.44
C ILE A 70 2.77 0.84 -16.93
N ALA A 71 1.55 1.19 -17.34
CA ALA A 71 1.27 1.58 -18.72
C ALA A 71 2.02 2.87 -19.09
N ASP A 72 2.01 3.88 -18.23
CA ASP A 72 2.73 5.14 -18.43
C ASP A 72 4.25 4.93 -18.57
N ILE A 73 4.83 4.00 -17.80
CA ILE A 73 6.24 3.61 -17.93
C ILE A 73 6.52 3.04 -19.33
N GLU A 74 5.62 2.21 -19.86
CA GLU A 74 5.78 1.65 -21.19
C GLU A 74 5.62 2.73 -22.27
N ASP A 75 4.65 3.63 -22.13
CA ASP A 75 4.47 4.76 -23.05
C ASP A 75 5.70 5.68 -23.07
N ALA A 76 6.25 6.02 -21.90
CA ALA A 76 7.49 6.81 -21.79
C ALA A 76 8.67 6.14 -22.51
N ARG A 77 8.76 4.81 -22.47
CA ARG A 77 9.77 4.06 -23.25
C ARG A 77 9.56 4.19 -24.74
N GLN A 78 8.32 4.17 -25.21
CA GLN A 78 7.99 4.33 -26.62
C GLN A 78 8.32 5.74 -27.09
N GLU A 79 8.00 6.77 -26.30
CA GLU A 79 8.26 8.17 -26.63
C GLU A 79 9.74 8.47 -26.83
N VAL A 80 10.62 7.87 -26.02
CA VAL A 80 12.07 8.08 -26.16
C VAL A 80 12.69 7.26 -27.30
N ARG A 81 11.93 6.40 -28.01
CA ARG A 81 12.44 5.66 -29.18
C ARG A 81 12.74 6.62 -30.31
N GLY A 82 14.02 6.93 -30.49
CA GLY A 82 14.52 7.83 -31.53
C GLY A 82 15.00 9.18 -30.99
N VAL A 83 14.85 9.44 -29.69
CA VAL A 83 15.46 10.59 -29.03
C VAL A 83 16.92 10.24 -28.69
N PRO A 84 17.93 10.95 -29.24
CA PRO A 84 19.32 10.71 -28.90
C PRO A 84 19.56 10.83 -27.39
N GLY A 85 20.04 9.74 -26.77
CA GLY A 85 20.26 9.68 -25.32
C GLY A 85 19.01 9.53 -24.45
N GLY A 86 17.80 9.60 -25.02
CA GLY A 86 16.54 9.53 -24.26
C GLY A 86 16.40 8.25 -23.43
N ARG A 87 16.80 7.11 -23.99
CA ARG A 87 16.81 5.82 -23.28
C ARG A 87 17.71 5.83 -22.04
N TRP A 88 18.88 6.47 -22.11
CA TRP A 88 19.83 6.52 -21.00
C TRP A 88 19.32 7.42 -19.87
N ILE A 89 18.73 8.57 -20.22
CA ILE A 89 18.09 9.48 -19.25
C ILE A 89 16.93 8.76 -18.55
N LEU A 90 16.07 8.09 -19.31
CA LEU A 90 14.94 7.34 -18.78
C LEU A 90 15.39 6.22 -17.84
N GLN A 91 16.44 5.48 -18.21
CA GLN A 91 17.00 4.43 -17.37
C GLN A 91 17.50 4.96 -16.01
N ILE A 92 18.14 6.14 -15.99
CA ILE A 92 18.58 6.78 -14.74
C ILE A 92 17.37 7.18 -13.89
N ALA A 93 16.35 7.79 -14.50
CA ALA A 93 15.14 8.20 -13.82
C ALA A 93 14.43 6.99 -13.17
N PHE A 94 14.21 5.92 -13.94
CA PHE A 94 13.57 4.71 -13.45
C PHE A 94 14.41 3.99 -12.39
N SER A 95 15.73 3.93 -12.54
CA SER A 95 16.60 3.33 -11.53
C SER A 95 16.52 4.07 -10.19
N SER A 96 16.46 5.40 -10.24
CA SER A 96 16.33 6.25 -9.05
C SER A 96 14.96 6.10 -8.40
N ALA A 97 13.89 6.12 -9.21
CA ALA A 97 12.52 5.91 -8.76
C ALA A 97 12.34 4.54 -8.09
N ARG A 98 12.88 3.48 -8.73
CA ARG A 98 12.85 2.13 -8.20
C ARG A 98 13.54 2.02 -6.85
N ALA A 99 14.74 2.59 -6.72
CA ALA A 99 15.50 2.51 -5.47
C ALA A 99 14.78 3.22 -4.30
N GLY A 100 14.14 4.36 -4.58
CA GLY A 100 13.29 5.05 -3.62
C GLY A 100 12.05 4.25 -3.26
N ALA A 101 11.31 3.78 -4.28
CA ALA A 101 10.06 3.05 -4.10
C ALA A 101 10.26 1.71 -3.39
N SER A 102 11.30 0.92 -3.75
CA SER A 102 11.47 -0.43 -3.19
C SER A 102 11.68 -0.40 -1.68
N THR A 103 12.49 0.54 -1.18
CA THR A 103 12.74 0.65 0.26
C THR A 103 11.47 1.04 1.01
N ALA A 104 10.72 2.02 0.49
CA ALA A 104 9.48 2.48 1.11
C ALA A 104 8.39 1.40 1.07
N ILE A 105 8.26 0.68 -0.03
CA ILE A 105 7.31 -0.44 -0.19
C ILE A 105 7.66 -1.58 0.76
N ASP A 106 8.92 -1.99 0.84
CA ASP A 106 9.36 -3.09 1.71
C ASP A 106 9.12 -2.75 3.19
N GLU A 107 9.43 -1.51 3.62
CA GLU A 107 9.14 -1.04 4.97
C GLU A 107 7.62 -1.04 5.24
N ALA A 108 6.83 -0.47 4.34
CA ALA A 108 5.38 -0.34 4.52
C ALA A 108 4.65 -1.70 4.55
N LEU A 109 5.02 -2.63 3.65
CA LEU A 109 4.45 -3.98 3.65
C LEU A 109 4.83 -4.77 4.91
N ARG A 110 6.07 -4.61 5.38
CA ARG A 110 6.53 -5.25 6.61
C ARG A 110 5.74 -4.74 7.82
N ASP A 111 5.58 -3.43 7.95
CA ASP A 111 4.88 -2.81 9.06
C ASP A 111 3.40 -3.22 9.05
N ALA A 112 2.75 -3.18 7.88
CA ALA A 112 1.38 -3.66 7.67
C ALA A 112 1.19 -5.11 8.11
N ARG A 113 2.08 -6.02 7.68
CA ARG A 113 2.04 -7.43 8.10
C ARG A 113 2.22 -7.57 9.60
N GLN A 114 3.13 -6.82 10.20
CA GLN A 114 3.39 -6.84 11.64
C GLN A 114 2.17 -6.37 12.45
N GLU A 115 1.46 -5.35 11.99
CA GLU A 115 0.24 -4.88 12.66
C GLU A 115 -0.88 -5.92 12.56
N ILE A 116 -1.08 -6.54 11.39
CA ILE A 116 -2.05 -7.63 11.22
C ILE A 116 -1.73 -8.81 12.16
N ASP A 117 -0.46 -9.22 12.23
CA ASP A 117 -0.02 -10.30 13.12
C ASP A 117 -0.17 -9.92 14.61
N THR A 118 -0.09 -8.64 14.94
CA THR A 118 -0.32 -8.15 16.31
C THR A 118 -1.82 -8.17 16.63
N ALA A 119 -2.66 -7.65 15.75
CA ALA A 119 -4.11 -7.69 15.90
C ALA A 119 -4.64 -9.12 16.03
N GLU A 120 -4.13 -10.07 15.25
CA GLU A 120 -4.51 -11.48 15.37
C GLU A 120 -4.12 -12.07 16.73
N ARG A 121 -2.90 -11.78 17.21
CA ARG A 121 -2.45 -12.25 18.53
C ARG A 121 -3.28 -11.65 19.66
N ASP A 122 -3.58 -10.37 19.59
CA ASP A 122 -4.34 -9.66 20.61
C ASP A 122 -5.82 -10.09 20.60
N LEU A 123 -6.36 -10.42 19.42
CA LEU A 123 -7.71 -10.97 19.30
C LEU A 123 -7.87 -12.23 20.16
N VAL A 124 -6.88 -13.12 20.21
CA VAL A 124 -6.93 -14.38 21.00
C VAL A 124 -7.27 -14.15 22.47
N VAL A 125 -6.76 -13.07 23.06
CA VAL A 125 -6.95 -12.75 24.49
C VAL A 125 -7.98 -11.66 24.73
N ALA A 126 -8.55 -11.08 23.67
CA ALA A 126 -9.57 -10.04 23.76
C ALA A 126 -10.87 -10.56 24.41
N ASP A 127 -11.46 -9.73 25.26
CA ASP A 127 -12.76 -9.95 25.89
C ASP A 127 -13.88 -9.55 24.92
N VAL A 128 -14.12 -10.40 23.93
CA VAL A 128 -15.16 -10.27 22.91
C VAL A 128 -15.96 -11.55 22.79
N SER A 129 -17.19 -11.46 22.30
CA SER A 129 -18.03 -12.63 22.04
C SER A 129 -17.42 -13.55 20.99
N ASP A 130 -17.86 -14.82 20.97
CA ASP A 130 -17.41 -15.80 19.96
C ASP A 130 -17.78 -15.36 18.53
N GLU A 131 -18.92 -14.69 18.36
CA GLU A 131 -19.38 -14.18 17.07
C GLU A 131 -18.50 -13.03 16.57
N GLU A 132 -18.27 -12.01 17.40
CA GLU A 132 -17.36 -10.90 17.08
C GLU A 132 -15.94 -11.40 16.78
N ARG A 133 -15.48 -12.42 17.51
CA ARG A 133 -14.17 -13.05 17.27
C ARG A 133 -14.09 -13.70 15.89
N ILE A 134 -15.13 -14.43 15.48
CA ILE A 134 -15.19 -15.06 14.15
C ILE A 134 -15.21 -14.00 13.05
N GLU A 135 -15.99 -12.94 13.22
CA GLU A 135 -16.09 -11.84 12.26
C GLU A 135 -14.75 -11.10 12.12
N THR A 136 -14.12 -10.75 13.25
CA THR A 136 -12.83 -10.06 13.28
C THR A 136 -11.73 -10.93 12.65
N GLN A 137 -11.72 -12.24 12.93
CA GLN A 137 -10.79 -13.17 12.28
C GLN A 137 -11.04 -13.25 10.76
N GLY A 138 -12.31 -13.17 10.34
CA GLY A 138 -12.69 -13.05 8.94
C GLY A 138 -12.08 -11.81 8.28
N ALA A 139 -12.22 -10.65 8.92
CA ALA A 139 -11.64 -9.39 8.44
C ALA A 139 -10.10 -9.44 8.33
N ILE A 140 -9.43 -10.02 9.33
CA ILE A 140 -7.97 -10.25 9.32
C ILE A 140 -7.55 -11.08 8.09
N ASN A 141 -8.28 -12.16 7.79
CA ASN A 141 -7.97 -13.01 6.64
C ASN A 141 -8.17 -12.28 5.31
N VAL A 142 -9.16 -11.39 5.22
CA VAL A 142 -9.35 -10.52 4.06
C VAL A 142 -8.17 -9.57 3.91
N LEU A 143 -7.80 -8.85 4.98
CA LEU A 143 -6.66 -7.94 4.97
C LEU A 143 -5.37 -8.61 4.47
N ARG A 144 -5.07 -9.83 4.94
CA ARG A 144 -3.91 -10.59 4.47
C ARG A 144 -3.97 -10.87 2.97
N THR A 145 -5.13 -11.33 2.50
CA THR A 145 -5.33 -11.67 1.08
C THR A 145 -5.16 -10.45 0.19
N GLU A 146 -5.75 -9.32 0.58
CA GLU A 146 -5.67 -8.08 -0.20
C GLU A 146 -4.26 -7.47 -0.15
N LEU A 147 -3.57 -7.56 0.99
CA LEU A 147 -2.17 -7.11 1.13
C LEU A 147 -1.23 -7.95 0.24
N ASP A 148 -1.43 -9.26 0.15
CA ASP A 148 -0.67 -10.13 -0.75
C ASP A 148 -0.92 -9.75 -2.23
N ALA A 149 -2.17 -9.43 -2.59
CA ALA A 149 -2.51 -8.98 -3.94
C ALA A 149 -1.89 -7.61 -4.28
N LEU A 150 -1.87 -6.68 -3.31
CA LEU A 150 -1.22 -5.39 -3.45
C LEU A 150 0.30 -5.54 -3.60
N GLU A 151 0.94 -6.39 -2.80
CA GLU A 151 2.37 -6.68 -2.91
C GLU A 151 2.73 -7.22 -4.30
N ALA A 152 1.91 -8.10 -4.87
CA ALA A 152 2.12 -8.58 -6.23
C ALA A 152 2.12 -7.43 -7.26
N SER A 153 1.13 -6.53 -7.19
CA SER A 153 1.05 -5.36 -8.07
C SER A 153 2.24 -4.41 -7.89
N LEU A 154 2.68 -4.16 -6.65
CA LEU A 154 3.84 -3.32 -6.36
C LEU A 154 5.15 -3.93 -6.90
N ASN A 155 5.29 -5.26 -6.82
CA ASN A 155 6.43 -5.97 -7.40
C ASN A 155 6.45 -5.89 -8.94
N ASP A 156 5.28 -5.91 -9.58
CA ASP A 156 5.15 -5.69 -11.02
C ASP A 156 5.59 -4.27 -11.40
N LEU A 157 5.17 -3.26 -10.65
CA LEU A 157 5.62 -1.87 -10.85
C LEU A 157 7.14 -1.72 -10.69
N LEU A 158 7.71 -2.25 -9.62
CA LEU A 158 9.16 -2.22 -9.42
C LEU A 158 9.87 -2.88 -10.60
N SER A 159 9.34 -4.00 -11.09
CA SER A 159 9.85 -4.71 -12.26
C SER A 159 9.73 -3.88 -13.54
N ALA A 160 8.62 -3.16 -13.72
CA ALA A 160 8.44 -2.21 -14.81
C ALA A 160 9.52 -1.11 -14.79
N LEU A 161 9.99 -0.65 -13.63
CA LEU A 161 11.05 0.36 -13.51
C LEU A 161 12.48 -0.18 -13.75
N ARG A 162 12.68 -1.48 -14.01
CA ARG A 162 14.02 -2.11 -14.04
C ARG A 162 14.75 -2.03 -15.38
N ALA A 163 14.06 -1.66 -16.47
CA ALA A 163 14.58 -1.77 -17.84
C ALA A 163 14.77 -0.43 -18.55
#